data_AF-A0AAV4H940-F1
#
_entry.id   AF-A0AAV4H940-F1
#
_cell.length_a   1.000
_cell.length_b   1.000
_cell.length_c   1.000
_cell.angle_alpha   90.00
_cell.angle_beta   90.00
_cell.angle_gamma   90.00
#
_symmetry.space_group_name_H-M   'P 1'
#
loop_
_entity.id
_entity.type
_entity.pdbx_description
1 polymer ?
#
loop_
_entity_poly.entity_id
_entity_poly.type
_entity_poly.pdbx_seq_one_letter_code
_entity_poly.pdbx_strand_id
1 'polypeptide(L)'
;MTSASLSEQYQSLYVDTLTGAPTSPLVHSTGSLSVYNYGREDSSSSKDATINQLLPVALLGRDYVTFPSLPMDSSVIDYYTVVAVHTNTIVSVYEPTNSTLIREITLLWPGDFVQLELSNFGFHHVNGTDLFYLYVRMTGAASKTFDASGRCSMTLLHEGLFREFYKLPVVGHLKKASSIYVIVVVRTSHREDVEIVSKHGTHIKPDDCEPVADTPWTGCYFLVRNALSESEYRVQMNSPSSSTFVAYLFAKVPDPDKLLCSQLGLPDLMPRHMGEEYDLTSYSSAMKLKPLCSAIESTTPAPPPEVTECPSTPNATTVTLTVEELEETLEVITTHLTVEKSSLSSVKRAKESAPDKRTSSASMGYLSLVVICSFLGLVIISDFRKLYLDMSSAIENIKASR
;
A
#
# COMPACT_ATOMS: atom_id res chain seq x y z
N MET A 1 49.58 -0.90 37.16
CA MET A 1 48.27 -0.65 37.77
C MET A 1 47.94 0.82 37.54
N THR A 2 47.17 1.08 36.49
CA THR A 2 46.68 2.40 36.12
C THR A 2 45.41 2.16 35.30
N SER A 3 44.27 2.48 35.89
CA SER A 3 42.94 2.39 35.31
C SER A 3 42.67 3.64 34.47
N ALA A 4 42.24 3.46 33.22
CA ALA A 4 41.73 4.52 32.38
C ALA A 4 40.23 4.33 32.19
N SER A 5 39.48 5.39 32.48
CA SER A 5 38.05 5.55 32.32
C SER A 5 37.65 5.50 30.83
N LEU A 6 36.72 4.61 30.49
CA LEU A 6 36.01 4.61 29.21
C LEU A 6 34.85 5.61 29.30
N SER A 7 34.89 6.61 28.41
CA SER A 7 33.83 7.60 28.23
C SER A 7 32.60 6.99 27.55
N GLU A 8 31.46 7.48 27.98
CA GLU A 8 30.09 7.22 27.51
C GLU A 8 29.98 6.93 26.00
N GLN A 9 29.65 5.69 25.70
CA GLN A 9 29.04 5.31 24.42
C GLN A 9 27.60 5.83 24.42
N TYR A 10 27.30 6.75 23.51
CA TYR A 10 25.93 7.06 23.11
C TYR A 10 25.27 5.78 22.62
N GLN A 11 24.32 5.29 23.41
CA GLN A 11 23.44 4.19 23.06
C GLN A 11 22.67 4.57 21.80
N SER A 12 22.91 3.77 20.77
CA SER A 12 22.09 3.67 19.57
C SER A 12 20.63 3.50 19.96
N LEU A 13 19.76 4.32 19.35
CA LEU A 13 18.32 4.17 19.18
C LEU A 13 17.75 2.89 19.80
N TYR A 14 17.19 3.03 21.00
CA TYR A 14 16.37 2.01 21.63
C TYR A 14 15.11 1.83 20.78
N VAL A 15 15.11 0.80 19.94
CA VAL A 15 13.87 0.23 19.39
C VAL A 15 13.32 -0.62 20.52
N ASP A 16 12.33 -0.09 21.22
CA ASP A 16 11.58 -0.87 22.20
C ASP A 16 10.77 -1.91 21.42
N THR A 17 11.40 -3.06 21.20
CA THR A 17 10.67 -4.30 20.92
C THR A 17 9.81 -4.56 22.14
N LEU A 18 8.50 -4.33 21.99
CA LEU A 18 7.48 -4.93 22.86
C LEU A 18 7.69 -6.45 22.85
N THR A 19 8.48 -6.94 23.80
CA THR A 19 8.59 -8.35 24.17
C THR A 19 7.24 -8.76 24.74
N GLY A 20 6.37 -9.30 23.89
CA GLY A 20 5.06 -9.82 24.31
C GLY A 20 4.08 -10.18 23.18
N ALA A 21 4.24 -9.67 21.95
CA ALA A 21 3.39 -10.05 20.83
C ALA A 21 4.19 -10.07 19.50
N PRO A 22 4.45 -11.23 18.88
CA PRO A 22 5.31 -11.32 17.69
C PRO A 22 4.63 -10.88 16.36
N THR A 23 3.52 -10.12 16.39
CA THR A 23 2.68 -9.97 15.18
C THR A 23 2.06 -8.59 14.92
N SER A 24 2.47 -7.52 15.59
CA SER A 24 2.03 -6.18 15.19
C SER A 24 2.89 -5.68 14.01
N PRO A 25 2.38 -5.58 12.77
CA PRO A 25 3.15 -5.00 11.68
C PRO A 25 3.29 -3.50 11.92
N LEU A 26 4.53 -3.00 11.88
CA LEU A 26 4.77 -1.56 11.73
C LEU A 26 4.07 -1.08 10.44
N VAL A 27 2.96 -0.37 10.59
CA VAL A 27 2.20 0.20 9.46
C VAL A 27 2.94 1.40 8.82
N HIS A 28 4.03 1.86 9.43
CA HIS A 28 4.83 2.99 8.95
C HIS A 28 6.32 2.62 8.85
N SER A 29 6.67 1.83 7.84
CA SER A 29 8.07 1.61 7.45
C SER A 29 8.64 2.91 6.88
N THR A 30 9.60 3.53 7.57
CA THR A 30 10.44 4.63 7.06
C THR A 30 11.60 4.15 6.17
N GLY A 31 11.63 2.88 5.78
CA GLY A 31 12.54 2.36 4.76
C GLY A 31 12.00 2.60 3.34
N SER A 32 12.87 2.51 2.34
CA SER A 32 12.45 2.32 0.93
C SER A 32 11.31 1.31 0.92
N LEU A 33 10.13 1.71 0.45
CA LEU A 33 8.97 0.82 0.32
C LEU A 33 9.44 -0.43 -0.42
N SER A 34 9.73 -1.50 0.30
CA SER A 34 9.98 -2.79 -0.30
C SER A 34 8.65 -3.21 -0.87
N VAL A 35 8.53 -3.07 -2.20
CA VAL A 35 7.45 -3.59 -3.01
C VAL A 35 7.23 -5.04 -2.57
N TYR A 36 6.12 -5.30 -1.86
CA TYR A 36 5.60 -6.66 -1.80
C TYR A 36 5.09 -6.95 -3.19
N ASN A 37 5.99 -7.51 -4.01
CA ASN A 37 5.69 -7.91 -5.36
C ASN A 37 4.53 -8.89 -5.34
N TYR A 38 3.61 -8.65 -6.26
CA TYR A 38 2.63 -9.64 -6.72
C TYR A 38 3.30 -11.01 -6.86
N GLY A 39 2.85 -11.98 -6.06
CA GLY A 39 3.15 -13.39 -6.27
C GLY A 39 4.53 -13.90 -5.85
N ARG A 40 5.13 -13.44 -4.74
CA ARG A 40 6.15 -14.27 -4.08
C ARG A 40 5.48 -15.16 -3.04
N GLU A 41 5.07 -16.34 -3.50
CA GLU A 41 4.87 -17.53 -2.66
C GLU A 41 6.11 -17.67 -1.77
N ASP A 42 5.99 -17.36 -0.48
CA ASP A 42 6.93 -17.92 0.48
C ASP A 42 6.64 -19.42 0.51
N SER A 43 7.60 -20.20 0.03
CA SER A 43 7.51 -21.65 -0.16
C SER A 43 7.30 -22.46 1.13
N SER A 44 7.06 -21.80 2.26
CA SER A 44 6.81 -22.44 3.56
C SER A 44 5.38 -22.20 4.04
N SER A 45 4.50 -23.10 3.62
CA SER A 45 3.30 -23.56 4.34
C SER A 45 2.03 -22.69 4.47
N SER A 46 1.94 -21.50 3.89
CA SER A 46 0.66 -20.78 3.81
C SER A 46 0.32 -20.42 2.36
N LYS A 47 -0.81 -20.95 1.87
CA LYS A 47 -1.35 -20.76 0.51
C LYS A 47 -2.35 -19.61 0.43
N ASP A 48 -2.47 -18.80 1.48
CA ASP A 48 -3.39 -17.66 1.50
C ASP A 48 -2.75 -16.46 0.79
N ALA A 49 -3.33 -16.04 -0.33
CA ALA A 49 -2.94 -14.82 -1.02
C ALA A 49 -3.63 -13.62 -0.36
N THR A 50 -2.94 -12.96 0.57
CA THR A 50 -3.39 -11.67 1.10
C THR A 50 -2.76 -10.53 0.29
N ILE A 51 -3.60 -9.66 -0.28
CA ILE A 51 -3.12 -8.45 -0.95
C ILE A 51 -3.17 -7.30 0.05
N ASN A 52 -2.04 -7.06 0.72
CA ASN A 52 -1.85 -5.90 1.58
C ASN A 52 -1.48 -4.69 0.70
N GLN A 53 -2.44 -3.81 0.45
CA GLN A 53 -2.15 -2.56 -0.23
C GLN A 53 -1.97 -1.44 0.79
N LEU A 54 -0.73 -1.05 1.03
CA LEU A 54 -0.42 0.17 1.76
C LEU A 54 -0.66 1.36 0.83
N LEU A 55 -1.75 2.09 1.04
CA LEU A 55 -2.03 3.33 0.33
C LEU A 55 -1.20 4.48 0.93
N PRO A 56 -0.60 5.35 0.11
CA PRO A 56 -0.10 6.66 0.55
C PRO A 56 -1.18 7.44 1.30
N VAL A 57 -0.80 8.26 2.30
CA VAL A 57 -1.77 9.05 3.09
C VAL A 57 -2.65 9.94 2.21
N ALA A 58 -2.10 10.50 1.14
CA ALA A 58 -2.83 11.31 0.15
C ALA A 58 -3.91 10.53 -0.62
N LEU A 59 -3.89 9.20 -0.58
CA LEU A 59 -4.84 8.30 -1.22
C LEU A 59 -5.76 7.62 -0.21
N LEU A 60 -5.69 7.99 1.07
CA LEU A 60 -6.64 7.55 2.07
C LEU A 60 -7.97 8.24 1.90
N GLY A 61 -9.00 7.51 2.28
CA GLY A 61 -10.38 7.91 2.19
C GLY A 61 -11.05 7.98 3.54
N ARG A 62 -12.25 8.56 3.52
CA ARG A 62 -13.26 8.39 4.56
C ARG A 62 -14.25 7.31 4.19
N ASP A 63 -14.46 7.11 2.91
CA ASP A 63 -15.41 6.13 2.37
C ASP A 63 -14.68 5.01 1.66
N TYR A 64 -15.07 3.80 2.02
CA TYR A 64 -14.55 2.58 1.44
C TYR A 64 -15.67 1.59 1.15
N VAL A 65 -15.57 0.91 0.00
CA VAL A 65 -16.49 -0.18 -0.40
C VAL A 65 -15.71 -1.49 -0.45
N THR A 66 -16.22 -2.52 0.24
CA THR A 66 -15.62 -3.85 0.28
C THR A 66 -16.03 -4.73 -0.88
N PHE A 67 -15.10 -5.61 -1.25
CA PHE A 67 -15.31 -6.62 -2.28
C PHE A 67 -15.50 -7.96 -1.59
N PRO A 68 -16.52 -8.74 -1.97
CA PRO A 68 -16.70 -10.07 -1.41
C PRO A 68 -15.49 -10.93 -1.76
N SER A 69 -14.99 -11.71 -0.80
CA SER A 69 -13.94 -12.67 -1.07
C SER A 69 -14.44 -13.77 -2.00
N LEU A 70 -13.56 -14.20 -2.91
CA LEU A 70 -13.86 -15.27 -3.85
C LEU A 70 -12.97 -16.52 -3.61
N PRO A 71 -13.51 -17.73 -3.83
CA PRO A 71 -14.93 -18.01 -4.14
C PRO A 71 -15.86 -17.69 -2.96
N MET A 72 -17.10 -17.28 -3.25
CA MET A 72 -18.11 -17.04 -2.21
C MET A 72 -18.43 -18.37 -1.52
N ASP A 73 -18.04 -18.50 -0.26
CA ASP A 73 -18.31 -19.66 0.58
C ASP A 73 -18.81 -19.15 1.92
N SER A 74 -20.08 -19.35 2.25
CA SER A 74 -20.70 -18.83 3.48
C SER A 74 -20.01 -19.24 4.78
N SER A 75 -19.12 -20.23 4.75
CA SER A 75 -18.29 -20.62 5.90
C SER A 75 -17.05 -19.75 6.12
N VAL A 76 -16.76 -18.83 5.18
CA VAL A 76 -15.59 -17.96 5.21
C VAL A 76 -15.97 -16.60 5.77
N ILE A 77 -15.14 -16.16 6.71
CA ILE A 77 -15.28 -14.89 7.39
C ILE A 77 -14.05 -14.07 7.05
N ASP A 78 -14.28 -12.84 6.62
CA ASP A 78 -13.21 -11.92 6.24
C ASP A 78 -12.91 -10.97 7.40
N TYR A 79 -11.62 -10.86 7.71
CA TYR A 79 -11.14 -9.99 8.78
C TYR A 79 -10.50 -8.74 8.16
N TYR A 80 -11.10 -7.59 8.42
CA TYR A 80 -10.59 -6.31 7.95
C TYR A 80 -9.90 -5.61 9.12
N THR A 81 -8.68 -5.12 8.91
CA THR A 81 -8.00 -4.30 9.92
C THR A 81 -8.15 -2.84 9.55
N VAL A 82 -8.85 -2.11 10.41
CA VAL A 82 -8.98 -0.66 10.36
C VAL A 82 -7.89 -0.06 11.23
N VAL A 83 -7.13 0.91 10.74
CA VAL A 83 -6.12 1.64 11.52
C VAL A 83 -6.35 3.13 11.39
N ALA A 84 -6.54 3.82 12.51
CA ALA A 84 -6.75 5.27 12.52
C ALA A 84 -5.49 6.03 12.13
N VAL A 85 -5.65 7.08 11.32
CA VAL A 85 -4.58 8.04 11.01
C VAL A 85 -4.66 9.24 11.95
N HIS A 86 -5.88 9.61 12.35
CA HIS A 86 -6.17 10.75 13.20
C HIS A 86 -6.75 10.32 14.55
N THR A 87 -6.64 11.19 15.55
CA THR A 87 -7.32 11.00 16.84
C THR A 87 -8.82 11.05 16.68
N ASN A 88 -9.57 10.34 17.52
CA ASN A 88 -11.03 10.33 17.54
C ASN A 88 -11.66 9.97 16.18
N THR A 89 -11.03 9.04 15.45
CA THR A 89 -11.60 8.52 14.20
C THR A 89 -12.73 7.57 14.56
N ILE A 90 -13.96 7.88 14.16
CA ILE A 90 -15.12 7.00 14.31
C ILE A 90 -15.35 6.30 12.98
N VAL A 91 -15.41 4.96 13.00
CA VAL A 91 -15.64 4.12 11.83
C VAL A 91 -16.99 3.41 11.96
N SER A 92 -17.85 3.63 10.97
CA SER A 92 -19.19 3.07 10.86
C SER A 92 -19.22 2.03 9.75
N VAL A 93 -19.77 0.86 10.06
CA VAL A 93 -19.88 -0.28 9.14
C VAL A 93 -21.34 -0.62 8.93
N TYR A 94 -21.76 -0.71 7.66
CA TYR A 94 -23.15 -0.94 7.28
C TYR A 94 -23.37 -2.33 6.68
N GLU A 95 -24.53 -2.93 6.96
CA GLU A 95 -24.90 -4.25 6.44
C GLU A 95 -25.34 -4.18 4.98
N PRO A 96 -24.84 -5.07 4.09
CA PRO A 96 -25.10 -4.99 2.65
C PRO A 96 -26.58 -5.02 2.24
N THR A 97 -27.46 -5.65 3.02
CA THR A 97 -28.84 -5.91 2.59
C THR A 97 -29.84 -4.84 2.97
N ASN A 98 -29.63 -4.15 4.09
CA ASN A 98 -30.64 -3.29 4.71
C ASN A 98 -30.11 -1.91 5.11
N SER A 99 -28.83 -1.60 4.84
CA SER A 99 -28.20 -0.33 5.27
C SER A 99 -28.29 -0.08 6.77
N THR A 100 -28.45 -1.14 7.57
CA THR A 100 -28.41 -1.01 9.02
C THR A 100 -26.95 -0.86 9.46
N LEU A 101 -26.74 0.05 10.41
CA LEU A 101 -25.45 0.21 11.05
C LEU A 101 -25.17 -1.07 11.86
N ILE A 102 -24.20 -1.87 11.41
CA ILE A 102 -23.75 -3.07 12.11
C ILE A 102 -22.96 -2.66 13.35
N ARG A 103 -22.00 -1.76 13.15
CA ARG A 103 -21.00 -1.45 14.16
C ARG A 103 -20.47 -0.03 13.98
N GLU A 104 -20.31 0.65 15.11
CA GLU A 104 -19.62 1.91 15.22
C GLU A 104 -18.41 1.73 16.15
N ILE A 105 -17.24 2.21 15.73
CA ILE A 105 -15.98 2.00 16.43
C ILE A 105 -15.24 3.30 16.55
N THR A 106 -14.93 3.69 17.78
CA THR A 106 -14.12 4.87 18.05
C THR A 106 -12.66 4.46 18.24
N LEU A 107 -11.78 4.96 17.38
CA LEU A 107 -10.33 4.83 17.47
C LEU A 107 -9.77 6.15 18.00
N LEU A 108 -9.23 6.12 19.22
CA LEU A 108 -8.91 7.33 19.98
C LEU A 108 -7.59 7.96 19.52
N TRP A 109 -6.64 7.14 19.08
CA TRP A 109 -5.28 7.58 18.74
C TRP A 109 -4.85 7.15 17.34
N PRO A 110 -3.98 7.92 16.68
CA PRO A 110 -3.29 7.46 15.47
C PRO A 110 -2.54 6.16 15.72
N GLY A 111 -2.74 5.19 14.83
CA GLY A 111 -2.22 3.83 14.96
C GLY A 111 -3.08 2.90 15.83
N ASP A 112 -4.14 3.40 16.49
CA ASP A 112 -5.16 2.51 17.07
C ASP A 112 -5.79 1.72 15.94
N PHE A 113 -6.04 0.44 16.19
CA PHE A 113 -6.61 -0.45 15.20
C PHE A 113 -7.70 -1.33 15.79
N VAL A 114 -8.59 -1.78 14.91
CA VAL A 114 -9.63 -2.75 15.23
C VAL A 114 -9.74 -3.77 14.11
N GLN A 115 -10.02 -5.01 14.48
CA GLN A 115 -10.41 -6.05 13.53
C GLN A 115 -11.93 -6.08 13.40
N LEU A 116 -12.39 -5.89 12.17
CA LEU A 116 -13.76 -6.06 11.75
C LEU A 116 -13.94 -7.45 11.19
N GLU A 117 -14.95 -8.14 11.69
CA GLU A 117 -15.43 -9.39 11.13
C GLU A 117 -16.58 -9.05 10.19
N LEU A 118 -16.37 -9.16 8.88
CA LEU A 118 -17.41 -8.92 7.89
C LEU A 118 -17.74 -10.22 7.17
N SER A 119 -19.00 -10.35 6.78
CA SER A 119 -19.39 -11.47 5.93
C SER A 119 -18.68 -11.40 4.59
N ASN A 120 -18.36 -12.55 4.02
CA ASN A 120 -17.73 -12.63 2.70
C ASN A 120 -18.72 -12.45 1.54
N PHE A 121 -19.98 -12.15 1.82
CA PHE A 121 -21.03 -11.92 0.84
C PHE A 121 -21.43 -10.45 0.79
N GLY A 122 -21.73 -9.97 -0.43
CA GLY A 122 -22.12 -8.60 -0.69
C GLY A 122 -20.98 -7.59 -0.60
N PHE A 123 -21.34 -6.32 -0.81
CA PHE A 123 -20.45 -5.17 -0.72
C PHE A 123 -20.76 -4.42 0.58
N HIS A 124 -19.78 -4.29 1.45
CA HIS A 124 -19.95 -3.53 2.70
C HIS A 124 -19.48 -2.10 2.49
N HIS A 125 -20.18 -1.14 3.07
CA HIS A 125 -19.73 0.24 3.15
C HIS A 125 -19.10 0.49 4.52
N VAL A 126 -17.87 1.00 4.49
CA VAL A 126 -17.15 1.40 5.69
C VAL A 126 -16.83 2.88 5.57
N ASN A 127 -17.41 3.66 6.47
CA ASN A 127 -17.28 5.11 6.51
C ASN A 127 -16.53 5.53 7.77
N GLY A 128 -15.74 6.59 7.69
CA GLY A 128 -15.02 7.17 8.81
C GLY A 128 -15.20 8.68 8.91
N THR A 129 -15.25 9.21 10.13
CA THR A 129 -15.31 10.66 10.37
C THR A 129 -14.05 11.38 9.91
N ASP A 130 -12.91 10.68 9.88
CA ASP A 130 -11.61 11.17 9.41
C ASP A 130 -10.90 10.10 8.57
N LEU A 131 -9.74 10.44 7.98
CA LEU A 131 -8.96 9.50 7.18
C LEU A 131 -8.49 8.31 8.02
N PHE A 132 -8.61 7.10 7.48
CA PHE A 132 -8.12 5.88 8.11
C PHE A 132 -7.55 4.93 7.06
N TYR A 133 -6.71 3.99 7.51
CA TYR A 133 -6.34 2.84 6.71
C TYR A 133 -7.37 1.75 6.90
N LEU A 134 -7.75 1.11 5.80
CA LEU A 134 -8.50 -0.12 5.86
C LEU A 134 -7.90 -1.11 4.89
N TYR A 135 -7.35 -2.20 5.43
CA TYR A 135 -6.79 -3.29 4.64
C TYR A 135 -7.36 -4.63 5.11
N VAL A 136 -7.44 -5.57 4.19
CA VAL A 136 -7.95 -6.91 4.49
C VAL A 136 -6.80 -7.79 4.91
N ARG A 137 -6.96 -8.46 6.04
CA ARG A 137 -6.09 -9.56 6.42
C ARG A 137 -6.94 -10.81 6.40
N MET A 138 -6.68 -11.70 5.46
CA MET A 138 -7.21 -13.04 5.58
C MET A 138 -6.50 -13.75 6.72
N THR A 139 -7.14 -13.80 7.87
CA THR A 139 -6.90 -14.89 8.80
C THR A 139 -7.70 -16.06 8.27
N GLY A 140 -7.02 -16.91 7.49
CA GLY A 140 -7.58 -18.15 6.97
C GLY A 140 -8.41 -18.80 8.06
N ALA A 141 -9.67 -19.09 7.74
CA ALA A 141 -10.51 -19.92 8.59
C ALA A 141 -9.62 -21.06 9.09
N ALA A 142 -9.56 -21.27 10.39
CA ALA A 142 -8.85 -22.39 11.00
C ALA A 142 -9.56 -23.71 10.66
N SER A 143 -9.81 -23.95 9.37
CA SER A 143 -10.18 -25.21 8.80
C SER A 143 -9.04 -26.15 9.16
N LYS A 144 -9.31 -27.00 10.14
CA LYS A 144 -8.41 -28.09 10.56
C LYS A 144 -8.05 -29.02 9.40
N THR A 145 -8.75 -28.91 8.26
CA THR A 145 -8.41 -29.51 6.98
C THR A 145 -7.81 -28.45 6.08
N PHE A 146 -6.50 -28.52 5.91
CA PHE A 146 -5.61 -27.62 5.17
C PHE A 146 -5.77 -27.73 3.64
N ASP A 147 -7.01 -27.88 3.14
CA ASP A 147 -7.32 -27.75 1.72
C ASP A 147 -7.39 -26.26 1.39
N ALA A 148 -6.20 -25.66 1.36
CA ALA A 148 -5.97 -24.26 1.04
C ALA A 148 -6.19 -24.01 -0.45
N SER A 149 -7.46 -24.11 -0.84
CA SER A 149 -8.01 -23.60 -2.08
C SER A 149 -7.72 -22.10 -2.13
N GLY A 150 -7.03 -21.64 -3.18
CA GLY A 150 -6.56 -20.27 -3.29
C GLY A 150 -7.70 -19.29 -3.10
N ARG A 151 -7.68 -18.57 -1.98
CA ARG A 151 -8.66 -17.52 -1.67
C ARG A 151 -8.05 -16.17 -2.03
N CYS A 152 -8.93 -15.24 -2.39
CA CYS A 152 -8.53 -13.88 -2.69
C CYS A 152 -9.30 -12.89 -1.84
N SER A 153 -8.55 -12.17 -1.01
CA SER A 153 -9.01 -10.98 -0.33
C SER A 153 -8.45 -9.75 -1.01
N MET A 154 -9.23 -8.67 -0.99
CA MET A 154 -8.84 -7.43 -1.64
C MET A 154 -9.07 -6.25 -0.72
N THR A 155 -8.06 -5.38 -0.66
CA THR A 155 -8.10 -4.12 0.06
C THR A 155 -9.10 -3.16 -0.58
N LEU A 156 -9.72 -2.35 0.27
CA LEU A 156 -10.71 -1.38 -0.15
C LEU A 156 -10.09 -0.23 -0.91
N LEU A 157 -10.87 0.37 -1.79
CA LEU A 157 -10.43 1.56 -2.50
C LEU A 157 -11.30 2.75 -2.23
N HIS A 158 -10.60 3.85 -2.08
CA HIS A 158 -11.14 5.18 -2.12
C HIS A 158 -11.61 5.54 -3.54
N GLU A 159 -12.72 6.28 -3.65
CA GLU A 159 -13.30 6.77 -4.92
C GLU A 159 -12.26 7.53 -5.77
N GLY A 160 -11.30 8.24 -5.14
CA GLY A 160 -10.23 8.95 -5.85
C GLY A 160 -9.32 8.06 -6.71
N LEU A 161 -9.36 6.74 -6.52
CA LEU A 161 -8.61 5.76 -7.33
C LEU A 161 -9.40 5.23 -8.51
N PHE A 162 -10.67 5.59 -8.64
CA PHE A 162 -11.52 5.09 -9.71
C PHE A 162 -11.07 5.66 -11.06
N ARG A 163 -11.41 4.97 -12.15
CA ARG A 163 -10.98 5.29 -13.53
C ARG A 163 -12.16 5.13 -14.48
N GLU A 164 -12.05 5.77 -15.63
CA GLU A 164 -13.06 5.68 -16.72
C GLU A 164 -12.97 4.36 -17.50
N PHE A 165 -11.81 3.72 -17.52
CA PHE A 165 -11.62 2.41 -18.14
C PHE A 165 -10.43 1.66 -17.54
N TYR A 166 -10.45 0.34 -17.67
CA TYR A 166 -9.35 -0.54 -17.31
C TYR A 166 -9.02 -1.48 -18.47
N LYS A 167 -7.73 -1.68 -18.73
CA LYS A 167 -7.25 -2.70 -19.66
C LYS A 167 -7.07 -4.01 -18.93
N LEU A 168 -7.57 -5.09 -19.54
CA LEU A 168 -7.46 -6.45 -19.06
C LEU A 168 -6.68 -7.29 -20.08
N PRO A 169 -5.35 -7.37 -19.97
CA PRO A 169 -4.54 -8.24 -20.82
C PRO A 169 -4.70 -9.71 -20.38
N VAL A 170 -5.19 -10.57 -21.27
CA VAL A 170 -5.30 -12.02 -21.01
C VAL A 170 -4.04 -12.70 -21.54
N VAL A 171 -3.00 -12.68 -20.70
CA VAL A 171 -1.67 -13.23 -20.99
C VAL A 171 -1.23 -14.23 -19.92
N GLY A 172 -0.20 -15.03 -20.22
CA GLY A 172 0.39 -15.95 -19.24
C GLY A 172 -0.62 -16.95 -18.66
N HIS A 173 -0.75 -16.98 -17.33
CA HIS A 173 -1.67 -17.89 -16.65
C HIS A 173 -3.15 -17.53 -16.85
N LEU A 174 -3.50 -16.27 -17.15
CA LEU A 174 -4.88 -15.89 -17.47
C LEU A 174 -5.37 -16.55 -18.76
N LYS A 175 -4.48 -16.82 -19.73
CA LYS A 175 -4.81 -17.62 -20.93
C LYS A 175 -5.12 -19.08 -20.62
N LYS A 176 -4.77 -19.57 -19.44
CA LYS A 176 -5.10 -20.93 -19.02
C LYS A 176 -6.35 -20.95 -18.14
N ALA A 177 -6.89 -19.79 -17.75
CA ALA A 177 -8.03 -19.73 -16.86
C ALA A 177 -9.28 -20.35 -17.52
N SER A 178 -9.98 -21.21 -16.79
CA SER A 178 -11.27 -21.78 -17.22
C SER A 178 -12.39 -20.76 -17.11
N SER A 179 -12.31 -19.86 -16.12
CA SER A 179 -13.22 -18.74 -15.92
C SER A 179 -12.46 -17.51 -15.43
N ILE A 180 -12.86 -16.34 -15.93
CA ILE A 180 -12.41 -15.03 -15.43
C ILE A 180 -13.66 -14.28 -14.98
N TYR A 181 -13.69 -13.93 -13.70
CA TYR A 181 -14.68 -13.06 -13.10
C TYR A 181 -14.11 -11.67 -12.98
N VAL A 182 -14.89 -10.67 -13.37
CA VAL A 182 -14.57 -9.27 -13.15
C VAL A 182 -15.66 -8.68 -12.28
N ILE A 183 -15.28 -8.07 -11.16
CA ILE A 183 -16.19 -7.36 -10.27
C ILE A 183 -15.96 -5.88 -10.46
N VAL A 184 -17.02 -5.11 -10.71
CA VAL A 184 -16.95 -3.67 -10.93
C VAL A 184 -17.83 -2.94 -9.92
N VAL A 185 -17.28 -1.96 -9.20
CA VAL A 185 -18.08 -1.03 -8.38
C VAL A 185 -18.20 0.30 -9.12
N VAL A 186 -19.44 0.67 -9.42
CA VAL A 186 -19.83 1.84 -10.22
C VAL A 186 -21.02 2.54 -9.56
N ARG A 187 -21.29 3.81 -9.89
CA ARG A 187 -22.48 4.49 -9.39
C ARG A 187 -23.74 3.77 -9.89
N THR A 188 -24.73 3.63 -9.01
CA THR A 188 -26.02 2.95 -9.28
C THR A 188 -26.74 3.51 -10.49
N SER A 189 -26.66 4.83 -10.72
CA SER A 189 -27.25 5.49 -11.90
C SER A 189 -26.60 5.09 -13.23
N HIS A 190 -25.41 4.48 -13.17
CA HIS A 190 -24.60 4.11 -14.33
C HIS A 190 -24.35 2.60 -14.44
N ARG A 191 -25.04 1.77 -13.64
CA ARG A 191 -24.81 0.31 -13.63
C ARG A 191 -25.07 -0.38 -14.97
N GLU A 192 -26.00 0.14 -15.78
CA GLU A 192 -26.33 -0.43 -17.10
C GLU A 192 -25.33 0.00 -18.19
N ASP A 193 -24.55 1.06 -17.92
CA ASP A 193 -23.55 1.58 -18.84
C ASP A 193 -22.24 0.77 -18.76
N VAL A 194 -21.96 0.08 -17.65
CA VAL A 194 -20.70 -0.65 -17.48
C VAL A 194 -20.67 -1.92 -18.34
N GLU A 195 -19.57 -2.16 -19.03
CA GLU A 195 -19.41 -3.32 -19.89
C GLU A 195 -17.94 -3.74 -20.04
N ILE A 196 -17.75 -4.98 -20.49
CA ILE A 196 -16.45 -5.48 -20.93
C ILE A 196 -16.49 -5.64 -22.45
N VAL A 197 -15.56 -4.98 -23.14
CA VAL A 197 -15.46 -5.01 -24.59
C VAL A 197 -14.22 -5.79 -25.00
N SER A 198 -14.38 -6.81 -25.84
CA SER A 198 -13.25 -7.53 -26.42
C SER A 198 -12.58 -6.72 -27.51
N LYS A 199 -11.36 -7.10 -27.90
CA LYS A 199 -10.65 -6.47 -29.03
C LYS A 199 -11.45 -6.49 -30.35
N HIS A 200 -12.32 -7.46 -30.54
CA HIS A 200 -13.18 -7.58 -31.73
C HIS A 200 -14.52 -6.84 -31.59
N GLY A 201 -14.73 -6.08 -30.52
CA GLY A 201 -15.97 -5.34 -30.28
C GLY A 201 -17.10 -6.20 -29.74
N THR A 202 -16.81 -7.38 -29.17
CA THR A 202 -17.83 -8.15 -28.45
C THR A 202 -18.09 -7.49 -27.10
N HIS A 203 -19.33 -7.07 -26.84
CA HIS A 203 -19.75 -6.47 -25.59
C HIS A 203 -20.29 -7.54 -24.63
N ILE A 204 -19.81 -7.54 -23.40
CA ILE A 204 -20.26 -8.39 -22.30
C ILE A 204 -20.90 -7.47 -21.26
N LYS A 205 -22.17 -7.71 -20.95
CA LYS A 205 -22.92 -7.02 -19.90
C LYS A 205 -22.75 -7.72 -18.55
N PRO A 206 -23.00 -7.04 -17.42
CA PRO A 206 -23.01 -7.67 -16.11
C PRO A 206 -23.96 -8.87 -16.09
N ASP A 207 -23.56 -9.96 -15.44
CA ASP A 207 -24.43 -11.11 -15.16
C ASP A 207 -25.37 -10.80 -14.00
N ASP A 208 -24.88 -10.06 -13.00
CA ASP A 208 -25.64 -9.64 -11.82
C ASP A 208 -25.09 -8.33 -11.26
N CYS A 209 -25.93 -7.56 -10.56
CA CYS A 209 -25.55 -6.31 -9.91
C CYS A 209 -26.29 -6.14 -8.58
N GLU A 210 -25.54 -5.87 -7.52
CA GLU A 210 -26.05 -5.71 -6.16
C GLU A 210 -25.82 -4.26 -5.68
N PRO A 211 -26.82 -3.60 -5.09
CA PRO A 211 -26.63 -2.28 -4.51
C PRO A 211 -25.68 -2.37 -3.31
N VAL A 212 -24.83 -1.36 -3.16
CA VAL A 212 -23.99 -1.21 -1.97
C VAL A 212 -24.78 -0.39 -0.95
N ALA A 213 -25.10 -1.00 0.18
CA ALA A 213 -25.90 -0.40 1.24
C ALA A 213 -25.39 0.99 1.68
N ASP A 214 -26.32 1.90 1.98
CA ASP A 214 -26.09 3.30 2.37
C ASP A 214 -25.21 4.14 1.42
N THR A 215 -25.10 3.74 0.14
CA THR A 215 -24.28 4.47 -0.82
C THR A 215 -24.94 4.60 -2.20
N PRO A 216 -24.47 5.53 -3.05
CA PRO A 216 -24.89 5.59 -4.45
C PRO A 216 -24.16 4.57 -5.33
N TRP A 217 -23.53 3.53 -4.77
CA TRP A 217 -22.73 2.55 -5.50
C TRP A 217 -23.49 1.24 -5.72
N THR A 218 -23.14 0.54 -6.79
CA THR A 218 -23.60 -0.80 -7.14
C THR A 218 -22.38 -1.62 -7.54
N GLY A 219 -22.28 -2.84 -7.04
CA GLY A 219 -21.28 -3.80 -7.45
C GLY A 219 -21.85 -4.76 -8.48
N CYS A 220 -21.20 -4.86 -9.64
CA CYS A 220 -21.62 -5.65 -10.78
C CYS A 220 -20.62 -6.76 -11.07
N TYR A 221 -21.12 -7.97 -11.30
CA TYR A 221 -20.34 -9.17 -11.56
C TYR A 221 -20.39 -9.52 -13.04
N PHE A 222 -19.22 -9.84 -13.61
CA PHE A 222 -19.07 -10.27 -14.99
C PHE A 222 -18.36 -11.61 -15.04
N LEU A 223 -18.83 -12.52 -15.89
CA LEU A 223 -18.21 -13.80 -16.20
C LEU A 223 -17.75 -13.79 -17.66
N VAL A 224 -16.45 -13.65 -17.86
CA VAL A 224 -15.83 -13.77 -19.19
C VAL A 224 -15.62 -15.24 -19.51
N ARG A 225 -16.57 -15.82 -20.25
CA ARG A 225 -16.48 -17.19 -20.78
C ARG A 225 -15.58 -17.23 -22.01
N ASN A 226 -14.80 -18.31 -22.18
CA ASN A 226 -13.98 -18.55 -23.37
C ASN A 226 -12.92 -17.46 -23.66
N ALA A 227 -12.24 -16.97 -22.63
CA ALA A 227 -11.15 -15.99 -22.74
C ALA A 227 -9.96 -16.44 -23.62
N LEU A 228 -9.92 -17.71 -24.03
CA LEU A 228 -8.86 -18.33 -24.82
C LEU A 228 -8.68 -17.72 -26.23
N SER A 229 -9.73 -17.12 -26.79
CA SER A 229 -9.70 -16.58 -28.15
C SER A 229 -9.20 -15.14 -28.24
N GLU A 230 -9.17 -14.43 -27.12
CA GLU A 230 -8.91 -12.99 -27.06
C GLU A 230 -7.61 -12.70 -26.29
N SER A 231 -6.91 -11.66 -26.71
CA SER A 231 -5.66 -11.25 -26.04
C SER A 231 -5.85 -10.09 -25.06
N GLU A 232 -6.91 -9.31 -25.24
CA GLU A 232 -7.16 -8.08 -24.50
C GLU A 232 -8.66 -7.80 -24.43
N TYR A 233 -9.11 -7.45 -23.23
CA TYR A 233 -10.43 -6.91 -22.95
C TYR A 233 -10.27 -5.51 -22.37
N ARG A 234 -11.33 -4.70 -22.50
CA ARG A 234 -11.42 -3.39 -21.87
C ARG A 234 -12.69 -3.32 -21.03
N VAL A 235 -12.54 -3.08 -19.74
CA VAL A 235 -13.66 -2.73 -18.86
C VAL A 235 -13.89 -1.23 -19.04
N GLN A 236 -15.07 -0.82 -19.47
CA GLN A 236 -15.37 0.59 -19.78
C GLN A 236 -16.86 0.92 -19.58
N MET A 237 -17.18 2.20 -19.64
CA MET A 237 -18.55 2.69 -19.79
C MET A 237 -18.93 2.70 -21.28
N ASN A 238 -20.14 2.24 -21.62
CA ASN A 238 -20.73 2.27 -22.96
C ASN A 238 -21.02 3.71 -23.40
N SER A 239 -21.51 4.52 -22.45
CA SER A 239 -21.74 5.95 -22.63
C SER A 239 -20.48 6.72 -22.24
N PRO A 240 -20.12 7.83 -22.91
CA PRO A 240 -19.06 8.74 -22.49
C PRO A 240 -19.49 9.55 -21.26
N SER A 241 -19.96 8.86 -20.22
CA SER A 241 -20.21 9.47 -18.93
C SER A 241 -18.86 9.76 -18.28
N SER A 242 -18.77 10.87 -17.56
CA SER A 242 -17.62 11.16 -16.69
C SER A 242 -17.61 10.28 -15.44
N SER A 243 -18.32 9.14 -15.46
CA SER A 243 -18.42 8.25 -14.32
C SER A 243 -17.15 7.42 -14.25
N THR A 244 -16.54 7.45 -13.08
CA THR A 244 -15.42 6.58 -12.75
C THR A 244 -15.93 5.35 -12.02
N PHE A 245 -15.22 4.25 -12.15
CA PHE A 245 -15.51 3.00 -11.45
C PHE A 245 -14.21 2.30 -11.05
N VAL A 246 -14.31 1.22 -10.30
CA VAL A 246 -13.18 0.33 -10.08
C VAL A 246 -13.49 -1.11 -10.42
N ALA A 247 -12.50 -1.81 -10.97
CA ALA A 247 -12.63 -3.17 -11.44
C ALA A 247 -11.57 -4.09 -10.80
N TYR A 248 -12.01 -5.30 -10.46
CA TYR A 248 -11.21 -6.36 -9.88
C TYR A 248 -11.35 -7.61 -10.71
N LEU A 249 -10.26 -8.36 -10.83
CA LEU A 249 -10.20 -9.59 -11.58
C LEU A 249 -9.91 -10.77 -10.67
N PHE A 250 -10.66 -11.84 -10.92
CA PHE A 250 -10.46 -13.15 -10.35
C PHE A 250 -10.45 -14.16 -11.48
N ALA A 251 -9.50 -15.08 -11.50
CA ALA A 251 -9.40 -16.08 -12.54
C ALA A 251 -9.09 -17.45 -11.96
N LYS A 252 -9.90 -18.45 -12.33
CA LYS A 252 -9.70 -19.84 -11.91
C LYS A 252 -8.87 -20.56 -12.95
N VAL A 253 -7.68 -21.06 -12.56
CA VAL A 253 -6.80 -21.83 -13.44
C VAL A 253 -7.00 -23.34 -13.18
N PRO A 254 -7.08 -24.20 -14.22
CA PRO A 254 -7.28 -25.64 -14.07
C PRO A 254 -6.16 -26.39 -13.34
N ASP A 255 -4.94 -25.84 -13.37
CA ASP A 255 -3.76 -26.39 -12.71
C ASP A 255 -3.81 -26.03 -11.20
N PRO A 256 -3.47 -26.97 -10.30
CA PRO A 256 -4.25 -27.38 -9.12
C PRO A 256 -5.15 -26.30 -8.49
N ASP A 257 -6.32 -26.04 -9.07
CA ASP A 257 -7.32 -25.06 -8.61
C ASP A 257 -6.70 -23.72 -8.14
N LYS A 258 -5.64 -23.25 -8.83
CA LYS A 258 -4.99 -21.99 -8.49
C LYS A 258 -5.91 -20.83 -8.85
N LEU A 259 -6.26 -20.04 -7.84
CA LEU A 259 -6.97 -18.77 -8.03
C LEU A 259 -5.94 -17.66 -8.26
N LEU A 260 -6.14 -16.86 -9.30
CA LEU A 260 -5.36 -15.67 -9.58
C LEU A 260 -6.24 -14.45 -9.36
N CYS A 261 -5.75 -13.49 -8.59
CA CYS A 261 -6.51 -12.29 -8.29
C CYS A 261 -5.65 -11.06 -8.47
N SER A 262 -6.20 -10.10 -9.18
CA SER A 262 -5.51 -8.87 -9.50
C SER A 262 -6.52 -7.74 -9.47
N GLN A 263 -6.12 -6.65 -8.86
CA GLN A 263 -6.82 -5.41 -8.99
C GLN A 263 -6.43 -4.73 -10.31
N LEU A 264 -7.40 -4.27 -11.08
CA LEU A 264 -7.10 -3.63 -12.36
C LEU A 264 -6.70 -2.17 -12.14
N GLY A 265 -5.72 -1.69 -12.91
CA GLY A 265 -5.34 -0.27 -12.94
C GLY A 265 -4.47 0.24 -11.78
N LEU A 266 -4.13 -0.61 -10.81
CA LEU A 266 -3.18 -0.27 -9.75
C LEU A 266 -1.68 -0.46 -10.01
N PRO A 267 -1.20 -1.28 -10.98
CA PRO A 267 0.24 -1.46 -11.15
C PRO A 267 1.00 -0.17 -11.54
N ASP A 268 0.28 0.86 -12.02
CA ASP A 268 0.86 2.17 -12.40
C ASP A 268 0.71 3.26 -11.33
N LEU A 269 0.02 3.00 -10.21
CA LEU A 269 -0.22 3.98 -9.13
C LEU A 269 0.90 4.04 -8.08
N MET A 270 2.00 3.33 -8.29
CA MET A 270 3.24 3.53 -7.55
C MET A 270 4.11 4.48 -8.38
N PRO A 271 4.12 5.80 -8.10
CA PRO A 271 5.15 6.67 -8.66
C PRO A 271 6.49 6.04 -8.34
N ARG A 272 7.32 5.84 -9.37
CA ARG A 272 8.74 5.50 -9.18
C ARG A 272 9.50 6.58 -8.37
N HIS A 273 8.81 7.68 -8.00
CA HIS A 273 9.29 8.85 -7.28
C HIS A 273 8.32 9.40 -6.20
N MET A 274 7.74 8.57 -5.31
CA MET A 274 7.10 9.10 -4.07
C MET A 274 8.15 9.44 -3.01
N GLY A 275 9.05 10.37 -3.32
CA GLY A 275 10.12 10.77 -2.42
C GLY A 275 9.83 12.00 -1.54
N GLU A 276 8.81 12.81 -1.83
CA GLU A 276 8.95 14.24 -1.44
C GLU A 276 7.77 14.95 -0.75
N GLU A 277 6.64 14.30 -0.43
CA GLU A 277 5.60 15.04 0.31
C GLU A 277 4.83 14.16 1.31
N TYR A 278 5.53 13.77 2.38
CA TYR A 278 4.92 13.23 3.59
C TYR A 278 5.15 14.22 4.73
N ASP A 279 4.08 14.73 5.34
CA ASP A 279 4.15 15.59 6.53
C ASP A 279 4.51 14.74 7.77
N LEU A 280 5.80 14.38 7.85
CA LEU A 280 6.40 13.69 8.98
C LEU A 280 6.19 14.44 10.31
N THR A 281 6.01 15.75 10.24
CA THR A 281 5.85 16.63 11.40
C THR A 281 4.51 16.39 12.09
N SER A 282 3.40 16.31 11.34
CA SER A 282 2.06 16.01 11.89
C SER A 282 2.03 14.63 12.56
N TYR A 283 2.56 13.60 11.89
CA TYR A 283 2.65 12.25 12.44
C TYR A 283 3.51 12.17 13.71
N SER A 284 4.70 12.78 13.70
CA SER A 284 5.59 12.76 14.87
C SER A 284 4.98 13.50 16.07
N SER A 285 4.22 14.56 15.81
CA SER A 285 3.54 15.34 16.85
C SER A 285 2.43 14.53 17.50
N ALA A 286 1.67 13.77 16.71
CA ALA A 286 0.64 12.87 17.23
C ALA A 286 1.21 11.69 18.03
N MET A 287 2.32 11.10 17.57
CA MET A 287 3.05 10.05 18.31
C MET A 287 3.55 10.53 19.68
N LYS A 288 4.05 11.77 19.76
CA LYS A 288 4.53 12.38 21.02
C LYS A 288 3.40 12.71 22.00
N LEU A 289 2.18 12.87 21.49
CA LEU A 289 1.00 13.15 22.30
C LEU A 289 0.39 11.90 22.93
N LYS A 290 0.86 10.68 22.60
CA LYS A 290 0.42 9.46 23.29
C LYS A 290 0.92 9.52 24.74
N PRO A 291 0.05 9.76 25.75
CA PRO A 291 0.52 9.79 27.12
C PRO A 291 1.02 8.39 27.47
N LEU A 292 2.26 8.28 27.96
CA LEU A 292 2.88 7.04 28.44
C LEU A 292 2.19 6.44 29.68
N CYS A 293 0.98 6.88 30.00
CA CYS A 293 0.30 6.61 31.26
C CYS A 293 -1.02 5.88 31.01
N SER A 294 -0.97 4.55 30.85
CA SER A 294 -2.01 3.61 31.35
C SER A 294 -1.68 2.15 31.04
N ALA A 295 -0.45 1.74 31.36
CA ALA A 295 -0.14 0.34 31.60
C ALA A 295 0.31 0.20 33.06
N ILE A 296 -0.64 0.32 33.98
CA ILE A 296 -0.50 -0.24 35.32
C ILE A 296 -1.72 -1.12 35.54
N GLU A 297 -1.51 -2.43 35.43
CA GLU A 297 -2.35 -3.43 36.07
C GLU A 297 -2.48 -3.10 37.56
N SER A 298 -3.70 -3.12 38.11
CA SER A 298 -3.83 -3.56 39.49
C SER A 298 -5.23 -4.10 39.79
N THR A 299 -5.27 -5.43 39.93
CA THR A 299 -6.22 -6.19 40.73
C THR A 299 -6.24 -5.67 42.17
N THR A 300 -7.38 -5.20 42.69
CA THR A 300 -7.90 -5.34 44.08
C THR A 300 -8.98 -4.28 44.35
N PRO A 301 -10.15 -4.63 44.91
CA PRO A 301 -11.18 -3.66 45.26
C PRO A 301 -10.82 -2.96 46.59
N ALA A 302 -10.59 -1.65 46.52
CA ALA A 302 -10.42 -0.77 47.67
C ALA A 302 -11.42 0.41 47.58
N PRO A 303 -11.88 0.96 48.72
CA PRO A 303 -13.07 1.81 48.86
C PRO A 303 -12.95 3.19 48.17
N PRO A 304 -14.09 3.88 47.94
CA PRO A 304 -14.20 5.05 47.06
C PRO A 304 -13.33 6.22 47.54
N PRO A 305 -12.49 6.81 46.67
CA PRO A 305 -11.78 8.05 46.98
C PRO A 305 -12.64 9.29 46.73
N GLU A 306 -12.44 10.27 47.60
CA GLU A 306 -12.99 11.63 47.56
C GLU A 306 -12.66 12.37 46.26
N VAL A 307 -13.65 13.15 45.83
CA VAL A 307 -13.62 14.07 44.70
C VAL A 307 -12.53 15.11 44.92
N THR A 308 -11.44 15.03 44.16
CA THR A 308 -10.40 16.07 44.12
C THR A 308 -10.59 16.90 42.86
N GLU A 309 -10.96 18.17 43.06
CA GLU A 309 -11.17 19.18 42.01
C GLU A 309 -9.88 19.43 41.23
N CYS A 310 -9.98 19.47 39.89
CA CYS A 310 -8.89 19.90 39.03
C CYS A 310 -8.56 21.38 39.28
N PRO A 311 -7.27 21.75 39.43
CA PRO A 311 -6.89 23.15 39.53
C PRO A 311 -7.24 23.88 38.24
N SER A 312 -8.01 24.95 38.41
CA SER A 312 -8.47 25.86 37.38
C SER A 312 -7.31 26.45 36.57
N THR A 313 -7.56 26.50 35.27
CA THR A 313 -6.71 27.10 34.23
C THR A 313 -6.22 28.50 34.65
N PRO A 314 -4.91 28.78 34.61
CA PRO A 314 -4.41 30.11 34.93
C PRO A 314 -4.93 31.13 33.90
N ASN A 315 -5.53 32.20 34.41
CA ASN A 315 -6.05 33.32 33.65
C ASN A 315 -5.03 33.78 32.59
N ALA A 316 -5.45 33.76 31.32
CA ALA A 316 -4.72 34.34 30.20
C ALA A 316 -4.51 35.83 30.47
N THR A 317 -3.32 36.18 30.92
CA THR A 317 -2.94 37.57 31.18
C THR A 317 -2.66 38.21 29.83
N THR A 318 -3.52 39.14 29.42
CA THR A 318 -3.39 39.88 28.17
C THR A 318 -2.24 40.88 28.32
N VAL A 319 -1.04 40.47 27.94
CA VAL A 319 0.13 41.36 27.89
C VAL A 319 -0.04 42.28 26.69
N THR A 320 -0.20 43.58 26.95
CA THR A 320 -0.21 44.62 25.92
C THR A 320 1.24 44.99 25.61
N LEU A 321 1.82 44.34 24.61
CA LEU A 321 3.15 44.67 24.08
C LEU A 321 3.05 45.94 23.23
N THR A 322 4.02 46.83 23.39
CA THR A 322 4.17 48.00 22.54
C THR A 322 4.63 47.59 21.13
N VAL A 323 4.41 48.45 20.13
CA VAL A 323 4.75 48.14 18.73
C VAL A 323 6.26 47.88 18.59
N GLU A 324 7.11 48.59 19.34
CA GLU A 324 8.55 48.38 19.32
C GLU A 324 8.96 47.03 19.91
N GLU A 325 8.36 46.61 21.03
CA GLU A 325 8.62 45.29 21.63
C GLU A 325 8.11 44.14 20.75
N LEU A 326 7.04 44.37 19.98
CA LEU A 326 6.52 43.40 19.02
C LEU A 326 7.48 43.19 17.83
N GLU A 327 8.08 44.25 17.31
CA GLU A 327 9.07 44.15 16.22
C GLU A 327 10.35 43.46 16.70
N GLU A 328 10.83 43.78 17.91
CA GLU A 328 12.00 43.12 18.50
C GLU A 328 11.74 41.62 18.74
N THR A 329 10.58 41.27 19.30
CA THR A 329 10.22 39.85 19.51
C THR A 329 10.03 39.10 18.19
N LEU A 330 9.47 39.74 17.16
CA LEU A 330 9.38 39.14 15.82
C LEU A 330 10.76 38.90 15.21
N GLU A 331 11.69 39.84 15.34
CA GLU A 331 13.05 39.66 14.81
C GLU A 331 13.80 38.53 15.53
N VAL A 332 13.67 38.46 16.86
CA VAL A 332 14.25 37.37 17.68
C VAL A 332 13.65 36.01 17.31
N ILE A 333 12.32 35.93 17.15
CA ILE A 333 11.65 34.69 16.74
C ILE A 333 12.07 34.30 15.33
N THR A 334 12.14 35.25 14.40
CA THR A 334 12.50 34.98 13.01
C THR A 334 13.96 34.52 12.90
N THR A 335 14.88 35.15 13.63
CA THR A 335 16.28 34.72 13.67
C THR A 335 16.47 33.37 14.34
N HIS A 336 15.69 33.03 15.38
CA HIS A 336 15.76 31.71 16.01
C HIS A 336 15.09 30.58 15.21
N LEU A 337 14.03 30.88 14.44
CA LEU A 337 13.30 29.90 13.65
C LEU A 337 13.89 29.70 12.24
N THR A 338 14.70 30.63 11.75
CA THR A 338 15.36 30.48 10.45
C THR A 338 16.55 29.53 10.57
N VAL A 339 16.30 28.23 10.44
CA VAL A 339 17.35 27.21 10.39
C VAL A 339 18.14 27.38 9.10
N GLU A 340 19.45 27.66 9.22
CA GLU A 340 20.35 27.82 8.08
C GLU A 340 20.32 26.54 7.22
N LYS A 341 19.93 26.63 5.94
CA LYS A 341 19.74 25.47 5.06
C LYS A 341 20.99 24.58 4.93
N SER A 342 22.17 25.16 5.10
CA SER A 342 23.47 24.46 5.09
C SER A 342 23.65 23.51 6.29
N SER A 343 22.97 23.79 7.41
CA SER A 343 23.01 23.01 8.64
C SER A 343 22.00 21.86 8.67
N LEU A 344 21.03 21.86 7.74
CA LEU A 344 20.00 20.83 7.68
C LEU A 344 20.62 19.45 7.45
N SER A 345 20.25 18.48 8.30
CA SER A 345 20.80 17.12 8.24
C SER A 345 20.51 16.43 6.91
N SER A 346 19.43 16.82 6.22
CA SER A 346 19.09 16.34 4.87
C SER A 346 20.16 16.73 3.85
N VAL A 347 20.64 17.97 3.88
CA VAL A 347 21.68 18.48 2.97
C VAL A 347 23.03 17.82 3.27
N LYS A 348 23.37 17.63 4.54
CA LYS A 348 24.58 16.89 4.94
C LYS A 348 24.54 15.43 4.51
N ARG A 349 23.43 14.72 4.74
CA ARG A 349 23.26 13.31 4.34
C ARG A 349 23.18 13.11 2.83
N ALA A 350 22.70 14.10 2.08
CA ALA A 350 22.69 14.05 0.62
C ALA A 350 24.09 14.18 0.01
N LYS A 351 25.00 14.94 0.66
CA LYS A 351 26.37 15.14 0.17
C LYS A 351 27.37 14.12 0.73
N GLU A 352 27.17 13.66 1.96
CA GLU A 352 28.03 12.67 2.58
C GLU A 352 27.38 11.30 2.47
N SER A 353 27.75 10.55 1.42
CA SER A 353 27.51 9.11 1.41
C SER A 353 28.25 8.50 2.59
N ALA A 354 27.52 7.84 3.49
CA ALA A 354 28.11 7.17 4.63
C ALA A 354 29.19 6.18 4.13
N PRO A 355 30.41 6.21 4.70
CA PRO A 355 31.47 5.30 4.28
C PRO A 355 31.07 3.85 4.63
N ASP A 356 30.56 3.13 3.63
CA ASP A 356 30.18 1.74 3.77
C ASP A 356 31.44 0.87 3.69
N LYS A 357 31.94 0.47 4.87
CA LYS A 357 33.09 -0.44 5.00
C LYS A 357 32.72 -1.92 4.84
N ARG A 358 31.47 -2.26 4.49
CA ARG A 358 31.07 -3.66 4.33
C ARG A 358 31.74 -4.26 3.10
N THR A 359 32.52 -5.31 3.32
CA THR A 359 33.27 -6.04 2.28
C THR A 359 32.37 -6.56 1.15
N SER A 360 31.09 -6.83 1.44
CA SER A 360 30.09 -7.29 0.47
C SER A 360 29.69 -6.23 -0.55
N SER A 361 29.72 -4.95 -0.19
CA SER A 361 29.40 -3.85 -1.11
C SER A 361 30.53 -3.64 -2.11
N ALA A 362 31.78 -3.67 -1.63
CA ALA A 362 32.96 -3.59 -2.48
C ALA A 362 33.07 -4.78 -3.46
N SER A 363 32.80 -6.00 -3.01
CA SER A 363 32.90 -7.19 -3.87
C SER A 363 31.88 -7.19 -5.03
N MET A 364 30.66 -6.70 -4.78
CA MET A 364 29.64 -6.55 -5.83
C MET A 364 30.05 -5.48 -6.85
N GLY A 365 30.67 -4.38 -6.40
CA GLY A 365 31.23 -3.35 -7.28
C GLY A 365 32.32 -3.89 -8.22
N TYR A 366 33.26 -4.68 -7.69
CA TYR A 366 34.30 -5.30 -8.52
C TYR A 366 33.75 -6.31 -9.52
N LEU A 367 32.76 -7.13 -9.12
CA LEU A 367 32.12 -8.08 -10.05
C LEU A 367 31.44 -7.35 -11.21
N SER A 368 30.72 -6.27 -10.93
CA SER A 368 30.08 -5.43 -11.95
C SER A 368 31.10 -4.84 -12.92
N LEU A 369 32.23 -4.32 -12.41
CA LEU A 369 33.31 -3.78 -13.23
C LEU A 369 33.89 -4.86 -14.18
N VAL A 370 34.12 -6.07 -13.68
CA VAL A 370 34.65 -7.19 -14.50
C VAL A 370 33.68 -7.57 -15.62
N VAL A 371 32.38 -7.61 -15.35
CA VAL A 371 31.36 -7.93 -16.36
C VAL A 371 31.31 -6.86 -17.46
N ILE A 372 31.34 -5.58 -17.08
CA ILE A 372 31.33 -4.46 -18.04
C ILE A 372 32.60 -4.46 -18.90
N CYS A 373 33.78 -4.62 -18.29
CA CYS A 373 35.05 -4.69 -19.01
C CYS A 373 35.12 -5.89 -19.97
N SER A 374 34.58 -7.05 -19.56
CA SER A 374 34.51 -8.24 -20.41
C SER A 374 33.66 -7.99 -21.66
N PHE A 375 32.47 -7.40 -21.49
CA PHE A 375 31.58 -7.11 -22.62
C PHE A 375 32.21 -6.12 -23.61
N LEU A 376 32.80 -5.02 -23.11
CA LEU A 376 33.50 -4.06 -23.96
C LEU A 376 34.71 -4.68 -24.67
N GLY A 377 35.45 -5.55 -24.00
CA GLY A 377 36.55 -6.30 -24.61
C GLY A 377 36.10 -7.19 -25.76
N LEU A 378 34.97 -7.89 -25.63
CA LEU A 378 34.40 -8.72 -26.70
C LEU A 378 33.98 -7.90 -27.93
N VAL A 379 33.39 -6.72 -27.71
CA VAL A 379 33.02 -5.80 -28.81
C VAL A 379 34.27 -5.37 -29.58
N ILE A 380 35.31 -4.94 -28.86
CA ILE A 380 36.58 -4.52 -29.48
C ILE A 380 37.22 -5.67 -30.28
N ILE A 381 37.26 -6.89 -29.73
CA ILE A 381 37.82 -8.06 -30.42
C ILE A 381 37.01 -8.39 -31.69
N SER A 382 35.68 -8.28 -31.64
CA SER A 382 34.80 -8.50 -32.80
C SER A 382 35.12 -7.52 -33.93
N ASP A 383 35.31 -6.24 -33.61
CA ASP A 383 35.63 -5.21 -34.59
C ASP A 383 37.02 -5.42 -35.22
N PHE A 384 38.03 -5.77 -34.41
CA PHE A 384 39.36 -6.10 -34.93
C PHE A 384 39.35 -7.32 -35.87
N ARG A 385 38.56 -8.34 -35.56
CA ARG A 385 38.43 -9.51 -36.43
C ARG A 385 37.84 -9.15 -37.78
N LYS A 386 36.81 -8.30 -37.80
CA LYS A 386 36.19 -7.82 -39.05
C LYS A 386 37.17 -6.97 -39.85
N LEU A 387 37.86 -6.04 -39.20
CA LEU A 387 38.87 -5.19 -39.83
C LEU A 387 40.01 -6.01 -40.45
N TYR A 388 40.46 -7.06 -39.76
CA TYR A 388 41.50 -7.95 -40.26
C TYR A 388 41.06 -8.72 -41.52
N LEU A 389 39.83 -9.24 -41.52
CA LEU A 389 39.27 -9.94 -42.69
C LEU A 389 39.12 -8.99 -43.88
N ASP A 390 38.56 -7.80 -43.67
CA ASP A 390 38.38 -6.79 -44.71
C ASP A 390 39.75 -6.36 -45.30
N MET A 391 40.76 -6.17 -44.46
CA MET A 391 42.12 -5.82 -44.91
C MET A 391 42.78 -6.97 -45.68
N SER A 392 42.58 -8.22 -45.25
CA SER A 392 43.09 -9.40 -45.97
C SER A 392 42.48 -9.51 -47.37
N SER A 393 41.16 -9.37 -47.48
CA SER A 393 40.45 -9.39 -48.77
C SER A 393 40.87 -8.24 -49.68
N ALA A 394 41.11 -7.05 -49.13
CA ALA A 394 41.63 -5.92 -49.91
C ALA A 394 43.04 -6.20 -50.48
N ILE A 395 43.93 -6.82 -49.71
CA ILE A 395 45.28 -7.18 -50.16
C ILE A 395 45.23 -8.23 -51.29
N GLU A 396 44.34 -9.22 -51.20
CA GLU A 396 44.16 -10.22 -52.25
C GLU A 396 43.65 -9.61 -53.56
N ASN A 397 42.67 -8.70 -53.47
CA ASN A 397 42.16 -7.99 -54.65
C ASN A 397 43.24 -7.12 -55.32
N ILE A 398 44.09 -6.44 -54.54
CA ILE A 398 45.20 -5.67 -55.09
C ILE A 398 46.21 -6.58 -55.80
N LYS A 399 46.52 -7.75 -55.21
CA LYS A 399 47.42 -8.75 -55.84
C LYS A 399 46.85 -9.31 -57.14
N ALA A 400 45.54 -9.56 -57.22
CA ALA A 400 44.89 -10.06 -58.43
C ALA A 400 44.79 -9.02 -59.57
N SER A 401 44.85 -7.72 -59.24
CA SER A 401 44.78 -6.62 -60.23
C SER A 401 46.10 -6.30 -60.93
N ARG A 402 47.21 -6.92 -60.49
CA ARG A 402 48.57 -6.67 -60.96
C ARG A 402 49.07 -7.85 -61.77
#